data_AF-A0A7W0YPC2-F1
#
_entry.id   AF-A0A7W0YPC2-F1
#
_cell.length_a   1.000
_cell.length_b   1.000
_cell.length_c   1.000
_cell.angle_alpha   90.00
_cell.angle_beta   90.00
_cell.angle_gamma   90.00
#
_symmetry.space_group_name_H-M   'P 1'
#
loop_
_entity.id
_entity.type
_entity.pdbx_description
1 polymer ?
#
loop_
_entity_poly.entity_id
_entity_poly.type
_entity_poly.pdbx_seq_one_letter_code
_entity_poly.pdbx_strand_id
1 'polypeptide(L)'
;MLRLLLAFSGLLWILIFPPGLRAQLAADHVAMGSAATEAHDLPAGLAHFEAALELDSTSYEANWRAAIALLDLGEQIPEEVKSPERDSLYARAEGLARRAVAADSGGAEGYFAVAAAMGRASLTKGKKERIRRAAAIRDAALRTIELDPAHDGAYHILGRWNEEIMRLSGLSRFFARQFLGAGIFSQASWSQAIANMEKAVELDTARIYHRLALAEIYT
;
A
#
# COMPACT_ATOMS: atom_id res chain seq x y z
N MET A 1 42.18 -66.01 -41.21
CA MET A 1 40.75 -65.89 -40.84
C MET A 1 40.72 -65.39 -39.40
N LEU A 2 40.57 -64.08 -39.13
CA LEU A 2 39.34 -63.28 -39.09
C LEU A 2 38.91 -63.03 -37.63
N ARG A 3 39.11 -61.78 -37.15
CA ARG A 3 38.29 -61.00 -36.17
C ARG A 3 38.28 -61.52 -34.70
N LEU A 4 38.08 -60.72 -33.64
CA LEU A 4 37.51 -59.38 -33.48
C LEU A 4 37.96 -58.80 -32.12
N LEU A 5 38.40 -57.53 -32.09
CA LEU A 5 38.49 -56.71 -30.89
C LEU A 5 37.08 -56.31 -30.46
N LEU A 6 36.69 -56.58 -29.21
CA LEU A 6 35.46 -56.06 -28.61
C LEU A 6 35.81 -54.84 -27.77
N ALA A 7 35.46 -53.67 -28.31
CA ALA A 7 35.56 -52.39 -27.66
C ALA A 7 34.28 -52.08 -26.83
N PHE A 8 34.51 -51.34 -25.76
CA PHE A 8 33.58 -50.64 -24.87
C PHE A 8 32.21 -50.25 -25.44
N SER A 9 31.16 -50.45 -24.64
CA SER A 9 29.93 -49.65 -24.71
C SER A 9 29.32 -49.48 -23.31
N GLY A 10 29.92 -48.60 -22.51
CA GLY A 10 29.26 -48.03 -21.34
C GLY A 10 28.17 -47.07 -21.81
N LEU A 11 26.91 -47.44 -21.66
CA LEU A 11 25.78 -46.55 -21.94
C LEU A 11 25.60 -45.60 -20.75
N LEU A 12 26.25 -44.43 -20.81
CA LEU A 12 25.99 -43.34 -19.87
C LEU A 12 24.67 -42.67 -20.28
N TRP A 13 23.60 -42.95 -19.54
CA TRP A 13 22.34 -42.21 -19.67
C TRP A 13 22.56 -40.79 -19.14
N ILE A 14 22.83 -39.86 -20.05
CA ILE A 14 22.76 -38.43 -19.76
C ILE A 14 21.27 -38.10 -19.63
N LEU A 15 20.81 -37.91 -18.39
CA LEU A 15 19.53 -37.27 -18.10
C LEU A 15 19.59 -35.83 -18.64
N ILE A 16 19.08 -35.63 -19.85
CA ILE A 16 18.82 -34.31 -20.41
C ILE A 16 17.59 -33.78 -19.66
N PHE A 17 17.82 -33.00 -18.61
CA PHE A 17 16.77 -32.17 -18.03
C PHE A 17 16.38 -31.11 -19.08
N PRO A 18 15.09 -31.02 -19.47
CA PRO A 18 14.67 -29.92 -20.34
C PRO A 18 14.92 -28.59 -19.62
N PRO A 19 15.60 -27.60 -20.24
CA PRO A 19 15.72 -26.27 -19.67
C PRO A 19 14.38 -25.57 -19.88
N GLY A 20 13.42 -25.77 -18.98
CA GLY A 20 12.06 -25.35 -19.30
C GLY A 20 11.02 -25.38 -18.19
N LEU A 21 11.41 -25.37 -16.92
CA LEU A 21 10.57 -24.86 -15.85
C LEU A 21 11.50 -24.16 -14.88
N ARG A 22 11.81 -22.88 -15.14
CA ARG A 22 12.13 -22.01 -14.01
C ARG A 22 10.89 -22.03 -13.16
N ALA A 23 10.96 -22.61 -11.95
CA ALA A 23 9.95 -22.35 -10.96
C ALA A 23 9.88 -20.83 -10.84
N GLN A 24 8.77 -20.23 -11.28
CA GLN A 24 8.58 -18.79 -11.22
C GLN A 24 8.74 -18.41 -9.75
N LEU A 25 9.75 -17.61 -9.42
CA LEU A 25 9.98 -17.22 -8.04
C LEU A 25 8.95 -16.14 -7.65
N ALA A 26 8.63 -16.02 -6.37
CA ALA A 26 7.76 -14.94 -5.89
C ALA A 26 8.27 -13.55 -6.35
N ALA A 27 9.59 -13.37 -6.43
CA ALA A 27 10.22 -12.15 -6.93
C ALA A 27 9.94 -11.89 -8.43
N ASP A 28 9.85 -12.92 -9.27
CA ASP A 28 9.50 -12.76 -10.68
C ASP A 28 8.07 -12.24 -10.83
N HIS A 29 7.15 -12.77 -10.02
CA HIS A 29 5.78 -12.30 -9.95
C HIS A 29 5.68 -10.85 -9.44
N VAL A 30 6.46 -10.47 -8.43
CA VAL A 30 6.55 -9.07 -7.99
C VAL A 30 7.02 -8.14 -9.11
N ALA A 31 8.03 -8.55 -9.88
CA ALA A 31 8.55 -7.76 -11.00
C ALA A 31 7.51 -7.60 -12.13
N MET A 32 6.83 -8.69 -12.52
CA MET A 32 5.76 -8.65 -13.53
C MET A 32 4.58 -7.80 -13.06
N GLY A 33 4.19 -7.92 -11.79
CA GLY A 33 3.12 -7.11 -11.21
C GLY A 33 3.45 -5.62 -11.23
N SER A 34 4.69 -5.27 -10.89
CA SER A 34 5.15 -3.87 -10.92
C SER A 34 5.13 -3.30 -12.34
N ALA A 35 5.64 -4.04 -13.32
CA ALA A 35 5.61 -3.64 -14.73
C ALA A 35 4.17 -3.45 -15.25
N ALA A 36 3.24 -4.34 -14.86
CA ALA A 36 1.83 -4.20 -15.23
C ALA A 36 1.19 -2.94 -14.61
N THR A 37 1.48 -2.64 -13.33
CA THR A 37 0.98 -1.41 -12.68
C THR A 37 1.55 -0.13 -13.30
N GLU A 38 2.82 -0.13 -13.71
CA GLU A 38 3.44 0.99 -14.44
C GLU A 38 2.78 1.19 -15.81
N ALA A 39 2.31 0.12 -16.44
CA ALA A 39 1.53 0.16 -17.67
C ALA A 39 0.03 0.49 -17.44
N HIS A 40 -0.36 0.84 -16.20
CA HIS A 40 -1.74 1.09 -15.76
C HIS A 40 -2.70 -0.10 -15.87
N ASP A 41 -2.19 -1.33 -15.96
CA ASP A 41 -2.98 -2.57 -15.88
C ASP A 41 -3.00 -3.07 -14.43
N LEU A 42 -3.83 -2.43 -13.60
CA LEU A 42 -3.96 -2.77 -12.18
C LEU A 42 -4.50 -4.20 -11.95
N PRO A 43 -5.49 -4.72 -12.71
CA PRO A 43 -5.93 -6.10 -12.56
C PRO A 43 -4.80 -7.11 -12.81
N ALA A 44 -4.01 -6.94 -13.87
CA ALA A 44 -2.88 -7.83 -14.14
C ALA A 44 -1.79 -7.68 -13.06
N GLY A 45 -1.52 -6.45 -12.62
CA GLY A 45 -0.61 -6.16 -11.52
C GLY A 45 -0.98 -6.92 -10.24
N LEU A 46 -2.24 -6.77 -9.81
CA LEU A 46 -2.78 -7.46 -8.65
C LEU A 46 -2.69 -8.99 -8.77
N ALA A 47 -3.07 -9.55 -9.92
CA ALA A 47 -3.01 -10.99 -10.14
C ALA A 47 -1.58 -11.54 -9.98
N HIS A 48 -0.57 -10.80 -10.45
CA HIS A 48 0.83 -11.17 -10.24
C HIS A 48 1.26 -11.04 -8.78
N PHE A 49 0.88 -9.98 -8.06
CA PHE A 49 1.20 -9.88 -6.63
C PHE A 49 0.51 -10.99 -5.81
N GLU A 50 -0.71 -11.37 -6.16
CA GLU A 50 -1.42 -12.49 -5.53
C GLU A 50 -0.69 -13.82 -5.78
N ALA A 51 -0.25 -14.08 -7.01
CA ALA A 51 0.57 -15.26 -7.32
C ALA A 51 1.91 -15.26 -6.56
N ALA A 52 2.55 -14.09 -6.35
CA ALA A 52 3.71 -13.98 -5.48
C ALA A 52 3.38 -14.36 -4.03
N LEU A 53 2.22 -13.94 -3.52
CA LEU A 53 1.76 -14.23 -2.15
C LEU A 53 1.31 -15.68 -1.95
N GLU A 54 0.93 -16.40 -3.01
CA GLU A 54 0.69 -17.84 -2.97
C GLU A 54 2.00 -18.62 -2.81
N LEU A 55 3.10 -18.13 -3.41
CA LEU A 55 4.43 -18.73 -3.31
C LEU A 55 5.14 -18.34 -2.00
N ASP A 56 5.01 -17.07 -1.61
CA ASP A 56 5.57 -16.53 -0.37
C ASP A 56 4.60 -15.50 0.23
N SER A 57 3.78 -15.98 1.17
CA SER A 57 2.82 -15.14 1.89
C SER A 57 3.47 -14.02 2.73
N THR A 58 4.77 -14.12 3.01
CA THR A 58 5.53 -13.16 3.81
C THR A 58 6.33 -12.17 2.97
N SER A 59 6.19 -12.20 1.64
CA SER A 59 6.87 -11.24 0.76
C SER A 59 6.43 -9.80 1.07
N TYR A 60 7.34 -8.98 1.59
CA TYR A 60 7.09 -7.57 1.90
C TYR A 60 6.58 -6.82 0.67
N GLU A 61 7.33 -6.90 -0.44
CA GLU A 61 7.02 -6.21 -1.71
C GLU A 61 5.65 -6.61 -2.26
N ALA A 62 5.34 -7.91 -2.28
CA ALA A 62 4.05 -8.36 -2.79
C ALA A 62 2.88 -7.89 -1.91
N ASN A 63 3.05 -7.88 -0.58
CA ASN A 63 1.98 -7.47 0.33
C ASN A 63 1.66 -5.97 0.20
N TRP A 64 2.64 -5.07 0.22
CA TRP A 64 2.34 -3.63 0.14
C TRP A 64 1.87 -3.24 -1.26
N ARG A 65 2.48 -3.79 -2.33
CA ARG A 65 2.07 -3.48 -3.72
C ARG A 65 0.66 -3.99 -4.03
N ALA A 66 0.31 -5.20 -3.58
CA ALA A 66 -1.06 -5.68 -3.70
C ALA A 66 -2.05 -4.81 -2.92
N ALA A 67 -1.66 -4.31 -1.73
CA ALA A 67 -2.49 -3.37 -0.98
C ALA A 67 -2.75 -2.09 -1.78
N ILE A 68 -1.71 -1.48 -2.37
CA ILE A 68 -1.87 -0.27 -3.20
C ILE A 68 -2.72 -0.55 -4.43
N ALA A 69 -2.47 -1.64 -5.17
CA ALA A 69 -3.27 -2.01 -6.34
C ALA A 69 -4.76 -2.19 -6.01
N LEU A 70 -5.07 -2.77 -4.83
CA LEU A 70 -6.45 -2.89 -4.35
C LEU A 70 -7.09 -1.52 -4.00
N LEU A 71 -6.31 -0.57 -3.46
CA LEU A 71 -6.80 0.78 -3.21
C LEU A 71 -7.12 1.48 -4.54
N ASP A 72 -6.20 1.43 -5.50
CA ASP A 72 -6.36 2.05 -6.80
C ASP A 72 -7.56 1.48 -7.57
N LEU A 73 -7.77 0.16 -7.53
CA LEU A 73 -8.98 -0.48 -8.07
C LEU A 73 -10.26 0.00 -7.35
N GLY A 74 -10.21 0.15 -6.02
CA GLY A 74 -11.33 0.66 -5.25
C GLY A 74 -11.65 2.13 -5.55
N GLU A 75 -10.64 2.95 -5.86
CA GLU A 75 -10.78 4.36 -6.25
C GLU A 75 -11.43 4.53 -7.63
N GLN A 76 -11.38 3.52 -8.50
CA GLN A 76 -12.11 3.53 -9.78
C GLN A 76 -13.63 3.38 -9.61
N ILE A 77 -14.11 3.01 -8.42
CA ILE A 77 -15.54 2.88 -8.13
C ILE A 77 -16.06 4.19 -7.51
N PRO A 78 -17.01 4.90 -8.15
CA PRO A 78 -17.49 6.22 -7.72
C PRO A 78 -17.92 6.29 -6.25
N GLU A 79 -17.39 7.25 -5.49
CA GLU A 79 -17.61 7.39 -4.04
C GLU A 79 -19.08 7.62 -3.66
N GLU A 80 -19.87 8.24 -4.56
CA GLU A 80 -21.28 8.58 -4.35
C GLU A 80 -22.18 7.35 -4.20
N VAL A 81 -21.70 6.20 -4.66
CA VAL A 81 -22.43 4.92 -4.62
C VAL A 81 -21.88 4.07 -3.47
N LYS A 82 -22.77 3.58 -2.61
CA LYS A 82 -22.39 2.51 -1.66
C LYS A 82 -22.03 1.26 -2.44
N SER A 83 -20.80 0.79 -2.28
CA SER A 83 -20.29 -0.37 -3.01
C SER A 83 -19.69 -1.39 -2.04
N PRO A 84 -20.36 -2.55 -1.83
CA PRO A 84 -19.79 -3.67 -1.10
C PRO A 84 -18.48 -4.18 -1.72
N GLU A 85 -18.33 -4.04 -3.03
CA GLU A 85 -17.11 -4.37 -3.76
C GLU A 85 -15.95 -3.44 -3.34
N ARG A 86 -16.15 -2.12 -3.35
CA ARG A 86 -15.14 -1.16 -2.87
C ARG A 86 -14.78 -1.41 -1.40
N ASP A 87 -15.78 -1.63 -0.56
CA ASP A 87 -15.56 -1.96 0.86
C ASP A 87 -14.71 -3.23 1.04
N SER A 88 -14.94 -4.25 0.21
CA SER A 88 -14.16 -5.48 0.20
C SER A 88 -12.71 -5.23 -0.25
N LEU A 89 -12.50 -4.45 -1.32
CA LEU A 89 -11.17 -4.08 -1.80
C LEU A 89 -10.36 -3.36 -0.72
N TYR A 90 -10.95 -2.36 -0.06
CA TYR A 90 -10.29 -1.61 1.02
C TYR A 90 -10.00 -2.47 2.25
N ALA A 91 -10.90 -3.39 2.62
CA ALA A 91 -10.66 -4.32 3.72
C ALA A 91 -9.51 -5.30 3.42
N ARG A 92 -9.45 -5.81 2.17
CA ARG A 92 -8.34 -6.66 1.71
C ARG A 92 -7.02 -5.89 1.69
N ALA A 93 -7.03 -4.66 1.19
CA ALA A 93 -5.85 -3.79 1.17
C ALA A 93 -5.28 -3.57 2.57
N GLU A 94 -6.13 -3.26 3.56
CA GLU A 94 -5.69 -3.10 4.94
C GLU A 94 -5.07 -4.38 5.52
N GLY A 95 -5.65 -5.54 5.21
CA GLY A 95 -5.09 -6.84 5.63
C GLY A 95 -3.70 -7.10 5.06
N LEU A 96 -3.50 -6.83 3.76
CA LEU A 96 -2.20 -6.99 3.09
C LEU A 96 -1.17 -5.96 3.57
N ALA A 97 -1.57 -4.71 3.76
CA ALA A 97 -0.68 -3.67 4.29
C ALA A 97 -0.15 -4.02 5.70
N ARG A 98 -1.01 -4.55 6.57
CA ARG A 98 -0.58 -5.04 7.89
C ARG A 98 0.38 -6.22 7.79
N ARG A 99 0.18 -7.12 6.82
CA ARG A 99 1.13 -8.21 6.54
C ARG A 99 2.47 -7.69 6.03
N ALA A 100 2.49 -6.63 5.23
CA ALA A 100 3.73 -5.98 4.81
C ALA A 100 4.53 -5.48 6.02
N VAL A 101 3.92 -4.72 6.93
CA VAL A 101 4.58 -4.26 8.17
C VAL A 101 5.06 -5.43 9.03
N ALA A 102 4.30 -6.53 9.09
CA ALA A 102 4.71 -7.72 9.84
C ALA A 102 5.89 -8.46 9.19
N ALA A 103 5.99 -8.45 7.85
CA ALA A 103 7.08 -9.04 7.10
C ALA A 103 8.37 -8.22 7.22
N ASP A 104 8.26 -6.90 7.15
CA ASP A 104 9.38 -5.98 7.34
C ASP A 104 8.93 -4.67 8.02
N SER A 105 9.27 -4.55 9.30
CA SER A 105 9.00 -3.34 10.11
C SER A 105 9.96 -2.18 9.85
N GLY A 106 10.99 -2.39 9.02
CA GLY A 106 11.89 -1.36 8.53
C GLY A 106 11.46 -0.74 7.20
N GLY A 107 10.45 -1.31 6.53
CA GLY A 107 9.97 -0.84 5.24
C GLY A 107 8.95 0.30 5.34
N ALA A 108 9.26 1.44 4.73
CA ALA A 108 8.38 2.63 4.75
C ALA A 108 7.02 2.40 4.05
N GLU A 109 7.04 1.74 2.89
CA GLU A 109 5.85 1.45 2.06
C GLU A 109 4.80 0.60 2.80
N GLY A 110 5.23 -0.32 3.66
CA GLY A 110 4.29 -1.10 4.48
C GLY A 110 3.45 -0.20 5.40
N TYR A 111 4.09 0.76 6.08
CA TYR A 111 3.38 1.73 6.91
C TYR A 111 2.55 2.71 6.09
N PHE A 112 3.04 3.12 4.91
CA PHE A 112 2.29 3.99 4.01
C PHE A 112 1.00 3.31 3.56
N ALA A 113 1.10 2.07 3.09
CA ALA A 113 -0.03 1.25 2.69
C ALA A 113 -1.03 1.06 3.85
N VAL A 114 -0.56 0.90 5.09
CA VAL A 114 -1.45 0.84 6.27
C VAL A 114 -2.20 2.16 6.44
N ALA A 115 -1.51 3.30 6.42
CA ALA A 115 -2.12 4.60 6.57
C ALA A 115 -3.16 4.88 5.47
N ALA A 116 -2.78 4.62 4.21
CA ALA A 116 -3.62 4.82 3.03
C ALA A 116 -4.86 3.91 3.07
N ALA A 117 -4.67 2.61 3.30
CA ALA A 117 -5.78 1.65 3.33
C ALA A 117 -6.72 1.90 4.50
N MET A 118 -6.19 2.23 5.68
CA MET A 118 -7.02 2.60 6.82
C MET A 118 -7.78 3.90 6.56
N GLY A 119 -7.16 4.90 5.93
CA GLY A 119 -7.81 6.15 5.53
C GLY A 119 -9.00 5.89 4.60
N ARG A 120 -8.77 5.19 3.48
CA ARG A 120 -9.82 4.85 2.50
C ARG A 120 -10.93 4.01 3.10
N ALA A 121 -10.59 2.93 3.80
CA ALA A 121 -11.56 2.07 4.48
C ALA A 121 -12.39 2.81 5.54
N SER A 122 -11.91 3.95 6.06
CA SER A 122 -12.63 4.76 7.04
C SER A 122 -13.74 5.61 6.41
N LEU A 123 -13.65 5.94 5.12
CA LEU A 123 -14.62 6.82 4.44
C LEU A 123 -16.03 6.23 4.44
N THR A 124 -16.16 4.90 4.45
CA THR A 124 -17.46 4.20 4.49
C THR A 124 -17.93 3.90 5.92
N LYS A 125 -17.17 4.29 6.94
CA LYS A 125 -17.52 4.07 8.35
C LYS A 125 -18.23 5.27 8.95
N GLY A 126 -18.98 5.02 10.03
CA GLY A 126 -19.59 6.09 10.83
C GLY A 126 -18.53 6.99 11.50
N LYS A 127 -18.88 8.24 11.77
CA LYS A 127 -17.99 9.29 12.32
C LYS A 127 -17.16 8.83 13.53
N LYS A 128 -17.78 8.09 14.46
CA LYS A 128 -17.10 7.58 15.66
C LYS A 128 -15.96 6.63 15.32
N GLU A 129 -16.17 5.76 14.34
CA GLU A 129 -15.16 4.79 13.91
C GLU A 129 -14.03 5.46 13.14
N ARG A 130 -14.35 6.42 12.25
CA ARG A 130 -13.35 7.28 11.61
C ARG A 130 -12.40 7.93 12.63
N ILE A 131 -12.98 8.51 13.69
CA ILE A 131 -12.22 9.14 14.77
C ILE A 131 -11.32 8.14 15.51
N ARG A 132 -11.78 6.92 15.78
CA ARG A 132 -10.96 5.90 16.46
C ARG A 132 -9.74 5.49 15.62
N ARG A 133 -9.93 5.38 14.31
CA ARG A 133 -8.87 4.95 13.38
C ARG A 133 -7.85 6.05 13.09
N ALA A 134 -8.23 7.32 13.28
CA ALA A 134 -7.38 8.46 12.98
C ALA A 134 -6.04 8.46 13.75
N ALA A 135 -5.96 7.91 14.98
CA ALA A 135 -4.68 7.77 15.69
C ALA A 135 -3.72 6.84 14.94
N ALA A 136 -4.19 5.63 14.61
CA ALA A 136 -3.38 4.64 13.91
C ALA A 136 -2.97 5.09 12.50
N ILE A 137 -3.84 5.84 11.79
CA ILE A 137 -3.51 6.44 10.49
C ILE A 137 -2.34 7.43 10.64
N ARG A 138 -2.42 8.33 11.63
CA ARG A 138 -1.36 9.30 11.91
C ARG A 138 -0.05 8.62 12.28
N ASP A 139 -0.10 7.63 13.16
CA ASP A 139 1.10 6.93 13.62
C ASP A 139 1.78 6.16 12.49
N ALA A 140 0.99 5.52 11.61
CA ALA A 140 1.53 4.86 10.42
C ALA A 140 2.17 5.88 9.46
N ALA A 141 1.52 7.01 9.18
CA ALA A 141 2.08 8.04 8.30
C ALA A 141 3.36 8.68 8.87
N LEU A 142 3.41 8.93 10.19
CA LEU A 142 4.64 9.40 10.85
C LEU A 142 5.76 8.35 10.76
N ARG A 143 5.42 7.08 10.96
CA ARG A 143 6.40 5.99 10.83
C ARG A 143 6.93 5.86 9.41
N THR A 144 6.10 6.08 8.39
CA THR A 144 6.57 6.18 7.00
C THR A 144 7.60 7.30 6.85
N ILE A 145 7.33 8.51 7.36
CA ILE A 145 8.26 9.65 7.27
C ILE A 145 9.56 9.40 8.05
N GLU A 146 9.48 8.71 9.19
CA GLU A 146 10.68 8.33 9.95
C GLU A 146 11.60 7.38 9.15
N LEU A 147 11.01 6.47 8.37
CA LEU A 147 11.74 5.48 7.57
C LEU A 147 12.16 6.03 6.20
N ASP A 148 11.32 6.86 5.59
CA ASP A 148 11.55 7.56 4.34
C ASP A 148 11.05 9.01 4.42
N PRO A 149 11.95 9.96 4.76
CA PRO A 149 11.62 11.38 4.82
C PRO A 149 11.30 12.02 3.45
N ALA A 150 11.51 11.31 2.34
CA ALA A 150 11.18 11.79 1.00
C ALA A 150 9.82 11.30 0.48
N HIS A 151 9.07 10.55 1.30
CA HIS A 151 7.79 9.96 0.90
C HIS A 151 6.66 11.01 0.86
N ASP A 152 6.36 11.52 -0.34
CA ASP A 152 5.29 12.50 -0.65
C ASP A 152 3.92 12.08 -0.08
N GLY A 153 3.52 10.83 -0.32
CA GLY A 153 2.22 10.30 0.09
C GLY A 153 1.97 10.34 1.60
N ALA A 154 3.00 10.16 2.43
CA ALA A 154 2.86 10.19 3.89
C ALA A 154 2.58 11.62 4.40
N TYR A 155 3.28 12.60 3.83
CA TYR A 155 3.00 14.02 4.09
C TYR A 155 1.59 14.40 3.64
N HIS A 156 1.14 13.92 2.47
CA HIS A 156 -0.23 14.14 2.03
C HIS A 156 -1.26 13.59 3.04
N ILE A 157 -1.07 12.37 3.53
CA ILE A 157 -1.96 11.76 4.54
C ILE A 157 -1.98 12.59 5.82
N LEU A 158 -0.83 13.08 6.30
CA LEU A 158 -0.79 13.97 7.48
C LEU A 158 -1.47 15.31 7.24
N GLY A 159 -1.36 15.88 6.03
CA GLY A 159 -2.09 17.07 5.62
C GLY A 159 -3.60 16.88 5.74
N ARG A 160 -4.13 15.80 5.12
CA ARG A 160 -5.55 15.41 5.18
C ARG A 160 -5.99 15.09 6.61
N TRP A 161 -5.15 14.42 7.40
CA TRP A 161 -5.45 14.12 8.79
C TRP A 161 -5.67 15.40 9.60
N ASN A 162 -4.78 16.39 9.48
CA ASN A 162 -4.92 17.67 10.17
C ASN A 162 -6.20 18.40 9.74
N GLU A 163 -6.45 18.46 8.44
CA GLU A 163 -7.67 19.05 7.87
C GLU A 163 -8.94 18.40 8.47
N GLU A 164 -9.02 17.07 8.43
CA GLU A 164 -10.20 16.34 8.90
C GLU A 164 -10.47 16.60 10.38
N ILE A 165 -9.43 16.63 11.23
CA ILE A 165 -9.58 16.95 12.65
C ILE A 165 -10.03 18.40 12.86
N MET A 166 -9.49 19.35 12.09
CA MET A 166 -9.87 20.76 12.18
C MET A 166 -11.31 21.01 11.76
N ARG A 167 -11.83 20.28 10.76
CA ARG A 167 -13.22 20.37 10.28
C ARG A 167 -14.25 19.68 11.19
N LEU A 168 -13.84 18.99 12.26
CA LEU A 168 -14.79 18.33 13.18
C LEU A 168 -15.74 19.33 13.86
N SER A 169 -17.02 18.97 13.94
CA SER A 169 -18.03 19.69 14.73
C SER A 169 -17.89 19.44 16.24
N GLY A 170 -18.52 20.25 17.10
CA GLY A 170 -18.36 20.20 18.57
C GLY A 170 -18.49 18.80 19.20
N LEU A 171 -19.59 18.08 18.92
CA LEU A 171 -19.77 16.71 19.43
C LEU A 171 -18.69 15.74 18.91
N SER A 172 -18.29 15.89 17.65
CA SER A 172 -17.23 15.08 17.05
C SER A 172 -15.86 15.38 17.67
N ARG A 173 -15.56 16.66 17.98
CA ARG A 173 -14.34 17.07 18.69
C ARG A 173 -14.28 16.49 20.10
N PHE A 174 -15.40 16.42 20.82
CA PHE A 174 -15.46 15.75 22.11
C PHE A 174 -15.03 14.27 22.01
N PHE A 175 -15.61 13.53 21.05
CA PHE A 175 -15.20 12.14 20.81
C PHE A 175 -13.74 12.03 20.35
N ALA A 176 -13.26 12.94 19.51
CA ALA A 176 -11.87 12.94 19.06
C ALA A 176 -10.90 13.14 20.21
N ARG A 177 -11.16 14.09 21.12
CA ARG A 177 -10.34 14.27 22.33
C ARG A 177 -10.31 13.03 23.22
N GLN A 178 -11.44 12.31 23.32
CA GLN A 178 -11.52 11.09 24.12
C GLN A 178 -10.79 9.89 23.49
N PHE A 179 -10.94 9.68 22.18
CA PHE A 179 -10.40 8.50 21.50
C PHE A 179 -8.96 8.68 20.99
N LEU A 180 -8.60 9.87 20.50
CA LEU A 180 -7.22 10.20 20.09
C LEU A 180 -6.35 10.59 21.29
N GLY A 181 -6.97 11.01 22.38
CA GLY A 181 -6.30 11.66 23.50
C GLY A 181 -6.09 13.16 23.25
N ALA A 182 -6.12 13.93 24.35
CA ALA A 182 -6.01 15.39 24.30
C ALA A 182 -4.70 15.88 23.67
N GLY A 183 -3.60 15.15 23.87
CA GLY A 183 -2.28 15.48 23.32
C GLY A 183 -2.25 15.43 21.80
N ILE A 184 -2.55 14.27 21.20
CA ILE A 184 -2.59 14.11 19.74
C ILE A 184 -3.61 15.06 19.12
N PHE A 185 -4.81 15.17 19.70
CA PHE A 185 -5.84 16.09 19.22
C PHE A 185 -5.35 17.54 19.17
N SER A 186 -4.61 18.00 20.19
CA SER A 186 -4.12 19.38 20.26
C SER A 186 -3.01 19.72 19.26
N GLN A 187 -2.39 18.72 18.63
CA GLN A 187 -1.39 18.93 17.59
C GLN A 187 -2.01 19.24 16.22
N ALA A 188 -3.28 18.89 16.02
CA ALA A 188 -3.97 19.16 14.77
C ALA A 188 -4.16 20.67 14.57
N SER A 189 -3.75 21.19 13.41
CA SER A 189 -3.91 22.60 13.07
C SER A 189 -3.95 22.82 11.56
N TRP A 190 -4.56 23.93 11.12
CA TRP A 190 -4.52 24.34 9.72
C TRP A 190 -3.10 24.59 9.21
N SER A 191 -2.23 25.18 10.05
CA SER A 191 -0.81 25.36 9.70
C SER A 191 -0.10 24.03 9.45
N GLN A 192 -0.38 23.00 10.24
CA GLN A 192 0.18 21.66 10.00
C GLN A 192 -0.45 21.00 8.78
N ALA A 193 -1.74 21.19 8.51
CA ALA A 193 -2.38 20.71 7.30
C ALA A 193 -1.69 21.26 6.04
N ILE A 194 -1.50 22.57 6.01
CA ILE A 194 -0.83 23.30 4.91
C ILE A 194 0.63 22.86 4.78
N ALA A 195 1.41 22.92 5.86
CA ALA A 195 2.85 22.60 5.80
C ALA A 195 3.13 21.17 5.32
N ASN A 196 2.36 20.18 5.78
CA ASN A 196 2.50 18.81 5.31
C ASN A 196 2.10 18.69 3.83
N MET A 197 1.00 19.32 3.42
CA MET A 197 0.56 19.25 2.03
C MET A 197 1.51 19.98 1.06
N GLU A 198 2.07 21.12 1.46
CA GLU A 198 3.13 21.82 0.72
C GLU A 198 4.37 20.95 0.58
N LYS A 199 4.77 20.23 1.64
CA LYS A 199 5.88 19.28 1.57
C LYS A 199 5.62 18.14 0.59
N ALA A 200 4.40 17.62 0.54
CA ALA A 200 4.01 16.61 -0.45
C ALA A 200 4.13 17.15 -1.89
N VAL A 201 3.70 18.38 -2.14
CA VAL A 201 3.84 19.05 -3.46
C VAL A 201 5.31 19.31 -3.82
N GLU A 202 6.15 19.64 -2.84
CA GLU A 202 7.59 19.85 -3.04
C GLU A 202 8.30 18.54 -3.44
N LEU A 203 7.95 17.43 -2.79
CA LEU A 203 8.55 16.11 -3.02
C LEU A 203 8.11 15.50 -4.36
N ASP A 204 6.85 15.67 -4.75
CA ASP A 204 6.36 15.29 -6.09
C ASP A 204 5.58 16.45 -6.73
N THR A 205 6.30 17.24 -7.53
CA THR A 205 5.73 18.40 -8.22
C THR A 205 4.78 18.02 -9.36
N ALA A 206 4.85 16.80 -9.88
CA ALA A 206 4.04 16.31 -11.00
C ALA A 206 2.70 15.73 -10.51
N ARG A 207 2.60 15.32 -9.24
CA ARG A 207 1.38 14.73 -8.67
C ARG A 207 0.30 15.77 -8.42
N ILE A 208 -0.61 15.90 -9.39
CA ILE A 208 -1.74 16.84 -9.36
C ILE A 208 -2.58 16.70 -8.09
N TYR A 209 -2.74 15.47 -7.59
CA TYR A 209 -3.57 15.18 -6.42
C TYR A 209 -3.13 15.94 -5.16
N HIS A 210 -1.83 16.15 -4.95
CA HIS A 210 -1.33 16.93 -3.80
C HIS A 210 -1.72 18.40 -3.93
N ARG A 211 -1.62 18.97 -5.13
CA ARG A 211 -1.98 20.37 -5.41
C ARG A 211 -3.48 20.60 -5.24
N LEU A 212 -4.30 19.64 -5.69
CA LEU A 212 -5.75 19.71 -5.50
C LEU A 212 -6.11 19.73 -4.02
N ALA A 213 -5.58 18.79 -3.24
CA ALA A 213 -5.85 18.75 -1.80
C ALA A 213 -5.32 19.99 -1.06
N LEU A 214 -4.18 20.56 -1.48
CA LEU A 214 -3.70 21.83 -0.94
C LEU A 214 -4.69 22.98 -1.19
N ALA A 215 -5.25 23.06 -2.40
CA ALA A 215 -6.26 24.06 -2.74
C ALA A 215 -7.53 23.90 -1.89
N GLU A 216 -7.99 22.67 -1.64
CA GLU A 216 -9.14 22.38 -0.78
C GLU A 216 -8.92 22.85 0.66
N ILE A 217 -7.69 22.73 1.18
CA ILE A 217 -7.33 23.20 2.54
C ILE A 217 -7.38 24.74 2.62
N TYR A 218 -7.09 25.44 1.54
CA TYR A 218 -7.14 26.91 1.51
C TYR A 218 -8.56 27.48 1.44
N THR A 219 -9.58 26.63 1.25
CA THR A 219 -11.01 27.01 1.17
C THR A 219 -11.82 26.57 2.41
#